data_AF-A0A792DQU1-F1
#
_entry.id   AF-A0A792DQU1-F1
#
_cell.length_a   1.000
_cell.length_b   1.000
_cell.length_c   1.000
_cell.angle_alpha   90.00
_cell.angle_beta   90.00
_cell.angle_gamma   90.00
#
_symmetry.space_group_name_H-M   'P 1'
#
loop_
_entity.id
_entity.type
_entity.pdbx_description
1 polymer ?
#
loop_
_entity_poly.entity_id
_entity_poly.type
_entity_poly.pdbx_seq_one_letter_code
_entity_poly.pdbx_strand_id
1 'polypeptide(L)'
;DAPSSETGAPTPSPSENEAVSTTTLLSYRASESEGRLTEQGWSAGGGKAEIVADEGATGGTAMKLSKETGVGSWYLEHDAGTGAELLKNGGLISCRFKASGELVANQYVIALYWPVSSLPQGVTLTGDAGNNLLAAFYIQTDAKDLNVMYHN
;
A
#
# COMPACT_ATOMS: atom_id res chain seq x y z
N ASP A 1 60.24 -0.42 35.46
CA ASP A 1 59.13 -1.24 34.95
C ASP A 1 58.11 -0.39 34.23
N ALA A 2 57.76 -0.82 33.02
CA ALA A 2 56.72 -0.26 32.17
C ALA A 2 55.34 -0.89 32.52
N PRO A 3 54.26 -0.68 31.75
CA PRO A 3 53.19 0.28 31.99
C PRO A 3 51.83 -0.43 32.20
N SER A 4 50.72 0.29 32.43
CA SER A 4 49.39 -0.24 32.13
C SER A 4 48.43 0.91 31.79
N SER A 5 48.28 1.12 30.49
CA SER A 5 47.21 1.91 29.89
C SER A 5 45.90 1.13 30.02
N GLU A 6 44.86 1.74 30.59
CA GLU A 6 43.50 1.23 30.45
C GLU A 6 43.04 1.43 29.01
N THR A 7 43.02 0.35 28.24
CA THR A 7 42.40 0.32 26.92
C THR A 7 40.89 0.23 27.11
N GLY A 8 40.20 1.36 26.98
CA GLY A 8 38.74 1.38 26.89
C GLY A 8 38.27 0.58 25.67
N ALA A 9 37.47 -0.45 25.89
CA ALA A 9 36.83 -1.19 24.82
C ALA A 9 35.84 -0.25 24.09
N PRO A 10 35.87 -0.16 22.74
CA PRO A 10 34.87 0.61 22.03
C PRO A 10 33.52 -0.09 22.15
N THR A 11 32.55 0.59 22.74
CA THR A 11 31.13 0.26 22.60
C THR A 11 30.79 0.32 21.11
N PRO A 12 30.25 -0.74 20.48
CA PRO A 12 29.82 -0.65 19.10
C PRO A 12 28.62 0.29 19.01
N SER A 13 28.83 1.49 18.48
CA SER A 13 27.74 2.36 18.03
C SER A 13 27.03 1.68 16.85
N PRO A 14 25.69 1.65 16.80
CA PRO A 14 25.00 1.20 15.61
C PRO A 14 25.33 2.17 14.46
N SER A 15 25.88 1.65 13.37
CA SER A 15 26.15 2.41 12.15
C SER A 15 24.83 2.98 11.60
N GLU A 16 24.67 4.30 11.67
CA GLU A 16 23.50 5.09 11.23
C GLU A 16 23.28 5.10 9.70
N ASN A 17 23.80 4.14 8.94
CA ASN A 17 23.72 4.23 7.48
C ASN A 17 23.75 2.90 6.73
N GLU A 18 23.04 1.88 7.22
CA GLU A 18 22.58 0.83 6.31
C GLU A 18 21.40 1.39 5.52
N ALA A 19 21.68 1.98 4.35
CA ALA A 19 20.66 2.33 3.39
C ALA A 19 19.93 1.04 2.95
N VAL A 20 18.80 0.75 3.59
CA VAL A 20 17.94 -0.37 3.19
C VAL A 20 17.42 -0.06 1.79
N SER A 21 17.94 -0.78 0.80
CA SER A 21 17.52 -0.66 -0.59
C SER A 21 16.19 -1.39 -0.77
N THR A 22 15.13 -0.65 -1.06
CA THR A 22 13.81 -1.24 -1.37
C THR A 22 13.67 -1.50 -2.87
N THR A 23 13.14 -2.65 -3.26
CA THR A 23 12.70 -2.92 -4.64
C THR A 23 11.19 -2.71 -4.76
N THR A 24 10.76 -2.14 -5.89
CA THR A 24 9.33 -1.95 -6.17
C THR A 24 8.77 -3.23 -6.78
N LEU A 25 7.82 -3.88 -6.10
CA LEU A 25 7.08 -5.02 -6.65
C LEU A 25 6.06 -4.56 -7.71
N LEU A 26 5.28 -3.53 -7.38
CA LEU A 26 4.33 -2.87 -8.26
C LEU A 26 4.12 -1.43 -7.79
N SER A 27 3.74 -0.55 -8.71
CA SER A 27 3.38 0.83 -8.39
C SER A 27 2.40 1.39 -9.42
N TYR A 28 1.60 2.36 -8.99
CA TYR A 28 0.88 3.25 -9.87
C TYR A 28 1.21 4.70 -9.51
N ARG A 29 1.51 5.53 -10.52
CA ARG A 29 1.74 6.96 -10.37
C ARG A 29 1.00 7.72 -11.47
N ALA A 30 0.12 8.64 -11.08
CA ALA A 30 -0.65 9.47 -12.03
C ALA A 30 0.24 10.39 -12.89
N SER A 31 1.46 10.68 -12.44
CA SER A 31 2.44 11.49 -13.17
C SER A 31 3.29 10.69 -14.17
N GLU A 32 3.25 9.36 -14.12
CA GLU A 32 4.03 8.49 -15.02
C GLU A 32 3.14 7.99 -16.16
N SER A 33 3.70 7.87 -17.37
CA SER A 33 2.95 7.37 -18.55
C SER A 33 1.61 8.08 -18.77
N GLU A 34 1.55 9.39 -18.51
CA GLU A 34 0.31 10.19 -18.58
C GLU A 34 -0.83 9.61 -17.72
N GLY A 35 -0.49 8.91 -16.64
CA GLY A 35 -1.40 8.23 -15.73
C GLY A 35 -2.08 6.99 -16.31
N ARG A 36 -1.65 6.51 -17.48
CA ARG A 36 -2.24 5.36 -18.17
C ARG A 36 -1.97 4.06 -17.42
N LEU A 37 -3.03 3.51 -16.83
CA LEU A 37 -3.02 2.27 -16.04
C LEU A 37 -2.36 1.10 -16.79
N THR A 38 -2.72 0.87 -18.05
CA THR A 38 -2.24 -0.28 -18.83
C THR A 38 -0.74 -0.22 -19.14
N GLU A 39 -0.16 0.98 -19.27
CA GLU A 39 1.29 1.13 -19.46
C GLU A 39 2.08 0.87 -18.18
N GLN A 40 1.42 0.95 -17.02
CA GLN A 40 1.97 0.66 -15.71
C GLN A 40 1.57 -0.75 -15.21
N GLY A 41 1.01 -1.60 -16.08
CA GLY A 41 0.66 -3.00 -15.76
C GLY A 41 -0.69 -3.19 -15.05
N TRP A 42 -1.50 -2.13 -14.91
CA TRP A 42 -2.80 -2.19 -14.24
C TRP A 42 -3.95 -2.39 -15.22
N SER A 43 -4.97 -3.13 -14.79
CA SER A 43 -6.30 -3.19 -15.42
C SER A 43 -7.34 -2.48 -14.55
N ALA A 44 -8.46 -2.07 -15.14
CA ALA A 44 -9.53 -1.38 -14.45
C ALA A 44 -10.91 -1.68 -15.03
N GLY A 45 -11.95 -1.54 -14.23
CA GLY A 45 -13.34 -1.68 -14.67
C GLY A 45 -14.36 -1.13 -13.68
N GLY A 46 -15.65 -1.22 -14.04
CA GLY A 46 -16.79 -0.90 -13.17
C GLY A 46 -17.06 0.60 -12.89
N GLY A 47 -16.19 1.50 -13.33
CA GLY A 47 -16.37 2.95 -13.17
C GLY A 47 -15.53 3.75 -14.17
N LYS A 48 -15.17 4.98 -13.78
CA LYS A 48 -14.35 5.89 -14.58
C LYS A 48 -13.07 6.24 -13.83
N ALA A 49 -11.95 6.22 -14.55
CA ALA A 49 -10.64 6.68 -14.10
C ALA A 49 -10.21 7.83 -14.99
N GLU A 50 -10.02 9.02 -14.42
CA GLU A 50 -9.68 10.23 -15.15
C GLU A 50 -8.44 10.90 -14.53
N ILE A 51 -7.48 11.32 -15.35
CA ILE A 51 -6.32 12.07 -14.87
C ILE A 51 -6.70 13.54 -14.76
N VAL A 52 -6.50 14.11 -13.57
CA VAL A 52 -6.84 15.50 -13.24
C VAL A 52 -5.62 16.23 -12.67
N ALA A 53 -5.58 17.54 -12.87
CA ALA A 53 -4.60 18.39 -12.20
C ALA A 53 -4.93 18.48 -10.70
N ASP A 54 -3.90 18.37 -9.86
CA ASP A 54 -4.00 18.46 -8.40
C ASP A 54 -2.67 18.96 -7.85
N GLU A 55 -2.62 20.22 -7.42
CA GLU A 55 -1.41 20.86 -6.88
C GLU A 55 -0.87 20.15 -5.63
N GLY A 56 -1.74 19.46 -4.89
CA GLY A 56 -1.36 18.66 -3.73
C GLY A 56 -0.81 17.28 -4.09
N ALA A 57 -0.84 16.87 -5.36
CA ALA A 57 -0.35 15.58 -5.81
C ALA A 57 1.12 15.61 -6.25
N THR A 58 1.81 14.48 -6.09
CA THR A 58 3.16 14.31 -6.63
C THR A 58 3.11 14.46 -8.14
N GLY A 59 3.90 15.39 -8.69
CA GLY A 59 3.89 15.69 -10.13
C GLY A 59 2.70 16.52 -10.59
N GLY A 60 1.87 17.05 -9.68
CA GLY A 60 0.76 17.96 -10.00
C GLY A 60 -0.46 17.29 -10.62
N THR A 61 -0.52 15.95 -10.66
CA THR A 61 -1.64 15.19 -11.22
C THR A 61 -2.08 14.06 -10.31
N ALA A 62 -3.37 13.74 -10.37
CA ALA A 62 -3.97 12.62 -9.64
C ALA A 62 -4.94 11.85 -10.55
N MET A 63 -5.17 10.58 -10.23
CA MET A 63 -6.26 9.81 -10.85
C MET A 63 -7.51 9.94 -10.00
N LYS A 64 -8.57 10.50 -10.59
CA LYS A 64 -9.90 10.56 -10.01
C LYS A 64 -10.67 9.31 -10.39
N LEU A 65 -11.08 8.54 -9.38
CA LEU A 65 -11.94 7.37 -9.53
C LEU A 65 -13.37 7.74 -9.19
N SER A 66 -14.31 7.37 -10.06
CA SER A 66 -15.74 7.59 -9.83
C SER A 66 -16.58 6.46 -10.39
N LYS A 67 -17.81 6.33 -9.87
CA LYS A 67 -18.81 5.41 -10.40
C LYS A 67 -20.18 6.08 -10.38
N GLU A 68 -21.11 5.55 -11.15
CA GLU A 68 -22.50 5.94 -11.06
C GLU A 68 -23.16 5.24 -9.85
N THR A 69 -24.04 5.97 -9.16
CA THR A 69 -24.81 5.41 -8.03
C THR A 69 -25.74 4.31 -8.55
N GLY A 70 -25.83 3.19 -7.82
CA GLY A 70 -26.60 2.02 -8.25
C GLY A 70 -25.90 1.14 -9.31
N VAL A 71 -24.77 1.58 -9.86
CA VAL A 71 -23.90 0.74 -10.70
C VAL A 71 -22.85 0.03 -9.84
N GLY A 72 -22.34 -1.10 -10.34
CA GLY A 72 -21.29 -1.90 -9.71
C GLY A 72 -20.05 -1.08 -9.33
N SER A 73 -19.26 -1.59 -8.38
CA SER A 73 -18.06 -0.91 -7.90
C SER A 73 -17.01 -0.80 -9.00
N TRP A 74 -16.23 0.27 -8.96
CA TRP A 74 -14.99 0.34 -9.72
C TRP A 74 -13.93 -0.57 -9.09
N TYR A 75 -12.97 -1.02 -9.88
CA TYR A 75 -11.81 -1.77 -9.41
C TYR A 75 -10.57 -1.44 -10.24
N LEU A 76 -9.40 -1.60 -9.60
CA LEU A 76 -8.07 -1.60 -10.23
C LEU A 76 -7.36 -2.89 -9.83
N GLU A 77 -6.75 -3.58 -10.78
CA GLU A 77 -6.06 -4.84 -10.55
C GLU A 77 -4.65 -4.81 -11.14
N HIS A 78 -3.73 -5.49 -10.46
CA HIS A 78 -2.37 -5.75 -10.91
C HIS A 78 -1.97 -7.13 -10.41
N ASP A 79 -1.22 -7.90 -11.20
CA ASP A 79 -0.64 -9.16 -10.71
C ASP A 79 0.49 -8.83 -9.73
N ALA A 80 0.23 -9.05 -8.44
CA ALA A 80 1.19 -8.84 -7.36
C ALA A 80 1.91 -10.14 -6.96
N GLY A 81 1.57 -11.27 -7.57
CA GLY A 81 2.04 -12.59 -7.16
C GLY A 81 1.68 -12.94 -5.71
N THR A 82 2.51 -13.78 -5.08
CA THR A 82 2.24 -14.33 -3.74
C THR A 82 2.79 -13.50 -2.58
N GLY A 83 3.54 -12.43 -2.86
CA GLY A 83 4.18 -11.60 -1.83
C GLY A 83 5.22 -12.31 -0.96
N ALA A 84 5.75 -13.46 -1.39
CA ALA A 84 6.73 -14.24 -0.61
C ALA A 84 7.98 -13.43 -0.23
N GLU A 85 8.53 -12.62 -1.14
CA GLU A 85 9.68 -11.75 -0.85
C GLU A 85 9.32 -10.61 0.12
N LEU A 86 8.09 -10.09 0.09
CA LEU A 86 7.62 -9.12 1.08
C LEU A 86 7.56 -9.74 2.49
N LEU A 87 7.05 -10.97 2.60
CA LEU A 87 7.01 -11.69 3.87
C LEU A 87 8.41 -12.03 4.40
N LYS A 88 9.36 -12.33 3.51
CA LYS A 88 10.73 -12.71 3.86
C LYS A 88 11.58 -11.51 4.27
N ASN A 89 11.51 -10.42 3.50
CA ASN A 89 12.43 -9.30 3.63
C ASN A 89 11.80 -8.09 4.34
N GLY A 90 10.48 -8.13 4.62
CA GLY A 90 9.73 -6.96 5.04
C GLY A 90 9.53 -5.96 3.90
N GLY A 91 8.73 -4.92 4.15
CA GLY A 91 8.45 -3.88 3.17
C GLY A 91 7.19 -3.08 3.50
N LEU A 92 6.67 -2.35 2.52
CA LEU A 92 5.50 -1.48 2.70
C LEU A 92 4.50 -1.65 1.55
N ILE A 93 3.22 -1.67 1.92
CA ILE A 93 2.11 -1.36 1.02
C ILE A 93 1.71 0.08 1.35
N SER A 94 1.73 0.96 0.35
CA SER A 94 1.41 2.38 0.55
C SER A 94 0.46 2.90 -0.52
N CYS A 95 -0.44 3.78 -0.11
CA CYS A 95 -1.35 4.49 -1.00
C CYS A 95 -1.46 5.94 -0.52
N ARG A 96 -1.14 6.88 -1.40
CA ARG A 96 -1.38 8.30 -1.18
C ARG A 96 -2.65 8.69 -1.93
N PHE A 97 -3.65 9.17 -1.21
CA PHE A 97 -4.95 9.50 -1.78
C PHE A 97 -5.50 10.81 -1.22
N LYS A 98 -6.52 11.34 -1.88
CA LYS A 98 -7.35 12.43 -1.41
C LYS A 98 -8.81 12.00 -1.53
N ALA A 99 -9.53 11.97 -0.40
CA ALA A 99 -10.98 11.80 -0.42
C ALA A 99 -11.65 13.15 -0.75
N SER A 100 -12.75 13.11 -1.50
CA SER A 100 -13.50 14.30 -1.92
C SER A 100 -14.99 14.08 -1.72
N GLY A 101 -15.72 15.13 -1.34
CA GLY A 101 -17.15 15.07 -1.04
C GLY A 101 -17.44 15.55 0.38
N GLU A 102 -18.73 15.57 0.73
CA GLU A 102 -19.17 15.85 2.10
C GLU A 102 -18.96 14.62 3.00
N LEU A 103 -18.76 14.86 4.29
CA LEU A 103 -18.68 13.78 5.27
C LEU A 103 -20.05 13.12 5.44
N VAL A 104 -20.16 11.87 5.01
CA VAL A 104 -21.33 11.01 5.22
C VAL A 104 -20.92 9.84 6.10
N ALA A 105 -21.63 9.59 7.19
CA ALA A 105 -21.29 8.49 8.10
C ALA A 105 -21.40 7.13 7.41
N ASN A 106 -20.44 6.24 7.70
CA ASN A 106 -20.34 4.88 7.16
C ASN A 106 -20.12 4.81 5.65
N GLN A 107 -19.62 5.87 5.02
CA GLN A 107 -19.34 5.89 3.58
C GLN A 107 -17.96 5.28 3.28
N TYR A 108 -17.92 4.34 2.34
CA TYR A 108 -16.67 3.72 1.88
C TYR A 108 -15.92 4.64 0.90
N VAL A 109 -14.59 4.65 1.02
CA VAL A 109 -13.70 5.37 0.10
C VAL A 109 -12.98 4.41 -0.83
N ILE A 110 -12.20 3.47 -0.28
CA ILE A 110 -11.40 2.48 -1.03
C ILE A 110 -11.14 1.26 -0.14
N ALA A 111 -10.95 0.09 -0.76
CA ALA A 111 -10.40 -1.08 -0.11
C ALA A 111 -9.20 -1.63 -0.89
N LEU A 112 -8.23 -2.19 -0.18
CA LEU A 112 -7.05 -2.86 -0.72
C LEU A 112 -7.07 -4.31 -0.28
N TYR A 113 -7.25 -5.19 -1.26
CA TYR A 113 -7.27 -6.63 -1.07
C TYR A 113 -6.12 -7.27 -1.83
N TRP A 114 -5.36 -8.12 -1.17
CA TRP A 114 -4.31 -8.93 -1.79
C TRP A 114 -4.46 -10.40 -1.34
N PRO A 115 -5.38 -11.15 -1.94
CA PRO A 115 -5.44 -12.58 -1.77
C PRO A 115 -4.21 -13.25 -2.38
N VAL A 116 -3.69 -14.27 -1.71
CA VAL A 116 -2.53 -15.04 -2.19
C VAL A 116 -2.88 -16.51 -2.35
N SER A 117 -2.42 -17.10 -3.45
CA SER A 117 -2.67 -18.50 -3.79
C SER A 117 -1.93 -19.48 -2.87
N SER A 118 -0.85 -19.04 -2.22
CA SER A 118 -0.04 -19.84 -1.30
C SER A 118 0.78 -18.94 -0.39
N LEU A 119 1.20 -19.50 0.75
CA LEU A 119 2.15 -18.89 1.68
C LEU A 119 3.49 -19.63 1.59
N PRO A 120 4.62 -19.00 1.97
CA PRO A 120 5.90 -19.68 2.08
C PRO A 120 5.83 -20.88 3.03
N GLN A 121 6.71 -21.87 2.82
CA GLN A 121 6.74 -23.08 3.66
C GLN A 121 6.94 -22.71 5.14
N GLY A 122 6.11 -23.29 6.01
CA GLY A 122 6.14 -23.04 7.45
C GLY A 122 5.46 -21.74 7.89
N VAL A 123 4.93 -20.94 6.96
CA VAL A 123 4.13 -19.75 7.26
C VAL A 123 2.66 -20.11 7.23
N THR A 124 1.95 -19.76 8.30
CA THR A 124 0.48 -19.90 8.41
C THR A 124 -0.08 -18.62 9.01
N LEU A 125 -1.24 -18.18 8.49
CA LEU A 125 -2.01 -17.11 9.12
C LEU A 125 -2.89 -17.73 10.21
N THR A 126 -2.98 -17.07 11.36
CA THR A 126 -3.84 -17.50 12.47
C THR A 126 -5.27 -16.98 12.27
N GLY A 127 -6.26 -17.72 12.79
CA GLY A 127 -7.68 -17.35 12.70
C GLY A 127 -8.45 -18.15 11.64
N ASP A 128 -9.76 -17.95 11.61
CA ASP A 128 -10.70 -18.80 10.85
C ASP A 128 -11.20 -18.16 9.53
N ALA A 129 -10.45 -17.21 8.95
CA ALA A 129 -10.88 -16.41 7.80
C ALA A 129 -11.09 -17.21 6.49
N GLY A 130 -10.65 -18.47 6.43
CA GLY A 130 -10.80 -19.37 5.29
C GLY A 130 -10.02 -18.98 4.02
N ASN A 131 -9.36 -17.83 4.02
CA ASN A 131 -8.60 -17.28 2.89
C ASN A 131 -7.30 -16.63 3.38
N ASN A 132 -6.23 -16.74 2.59
CA ASN A 132 -4.98 -16.06 2.87
C ASN A 132 -4.93 -14.71 2.15
N LEU A 133 -4.88 -13.61 2.90
CA LEU A 133 -4.75 -12.26 2.36
C LEU A 133 -3.57 -11.54 3.04
N LEU A 134 -2.68 -10.94 2.25
CA LEU A 134 -1.60 -10.09 2.76
C LEU A 134 -2.06 -8.65 3.01
N ALA A 135 -3.17 -8.25 2.40
CA ALA A 135 -3.89 -7.01 2.67
C ALA A 135 -5.39 -7.27 2.62
N ALA A 136 -6.12 -6.76 3.60
CA ALA A 136 -7.57 -6.72 3.60
C ALA A 136 -8.06 -5.47 4.33
N PHE A 137 -7.55 -4.32 3.90
CA PHE A 137 -7.81 -3.03 4.54
C PHE A 137 -8.84 -2.24 3.76
N TYR A 138 -9.71 -1.51 4.46
CA TYR A 138 -10.61 -0.57 3.83
C TYR A 138 -10.66 0.75 4.58
N ILE A 139 -10.98 1.80 3.84
CA ILE A 139 -11.12 3.15 4.34
C ILE A 139 -12.60 3.51 4.33
N GLN A 140 -13.11 3.89 5.49
CA GLN A 140 -14.51 4.26 5.69
C GLN A 140 -14.61 5.43 6.65
N THR A 141 -15.54 6.34 6.39
CA THR A 141 -15.87 7.41 7.33
C THR A 141 -16.75 6.90 8.47
N ASP A 142 -16.58 7.45 9.66
CA ASP A 142 -17.64 7.46 10.67
C ASP A 142 -18.35 8.83 10.67
N ALA A 143 -19.03 9.18 11.75
CA ALA A 143 -19.72 10.46 11.86
C ALA A 143 -18.78 11.69 11.91
N LYS A 144 -17.47 11.51 12.06
CA LYS A 144 -16.47 12.57 12.28
C LYS A 144 -15.15 12.33 11.56
N ASP A 145 -14.70 11.09 11.51
CA ASP A 145 -13.34 10.72 11.16
C ASP A 145 -13.30 9.82 9.91
N LEU A 146 -12.10 9.76 9.31
CA LEU A 146 -11.77 8.84 8.23
C LEU A 146 -10.91 7.71 8.81
N ASN A 147 -11.46 6.49 8.83
CA ASN A 147 -10.85 5.35 9.52
C ASN A 147 -10.22 4.37 8.54
N VAL A 148 -9.12 3.75 8.96
CA VAL A 148 -8.54 2.57 8.31
C VAL A 148 -8.96 1.35 9.12
N MET A 149 -9.62 0.41 8.46
CA MET A 149 -10.21 -0.77 9.06
C MET A 149 -9.61 -2.02 8.45
N TYR A 150 -9.59 -3.12 9.21
CA TYR A 150 -9.19 -4.44 8.74
C TYR A 150 -10.43 -5.33 8.58
N HIS A 151 -10.52 -6.05 7.46
CA HIS A 151 -11.58 -6.98 7.13
C HIS A 151 -11.03 -8.41 7.18
N ASN A 152 -11.18 -9.05 8.34
CA ASN A 152 -10.59 -10.35 8.65
C ASN A 152 -11.61 -11.40 9.09
#